data_AF-A0AAD0KME5-F1
#
_entry.id   AF-A0AAD0KME5-F1
#
_cell.length_a   1.000
_cell.length_b   1.000
_cell.length_c   1.000
_cell.angle_alpha   90.00
_cell.angle_beta   90.00
_cell.angle_gamma   90.00
#
_symmetry.space_group_name_H-M   'P 1'
#
loop_
_entity.id
_entity.type
_entity.pdbx_description
1 polymer ?
#
loop_
_entity_poly.entity_id
_entity_poly.type
_entity_poly.pdbx_seq_one_letter_code
_entity_poly.pdbx_strand_id
1 'polypeptide(L)'
;MNQIPVQLMSAVISAAVAVLIFFALHFLIEPTKEKRKFAQERLQKLYSPLYALILARGRVYKDTMRNTPKDKVSLGSIKDHPFITREFMDEIIFKNMAYASTELMDSWSSYVSRGSDPLEIAVIENLIKVSVKDFHKLRKKLGLDYDETELKTGIPKIFED
;
A
#
# COMPACT_ATOMS: atom_id res chain seq x y z
N MET A 1 9.39 65.70 -9.37
CA MET A 1 9.48 64.26 -9.05
C MET A 1 8.13 63.82 -8.51
N ASN A 2 7.35 63.04 -9.27
CA ASN A 2 6.08 62.51 -8.78
C ASN A 2 6.38 61.37 -7.80
N GLN A 3 6.17 61.61 -6.50
CA GLN A 3 6.27 60.58 -5.49
C GLN A 3 5.01 59.70 -5.57
N ILE A 4 5.21 58.39 -5.72
CA ILE A 4 4.11 57.43 -5.65
C ILE A 4 3.53 57.47 -4.22
N PRO A 5 2.21 57.56 -4.04
CA PRO A 5 1.61 57.57 -2.71
C PRO A 5 2.01 56.31 -1.94
N VAL A 6 2.42 56.47 -0.68
CA VAL A 6 2.82 55.34 0.19
C VAL A 6 1.72 54.28 0.28
N GLN A 7 0.46 54.69 0.27
CA GLN A 7 -0.71 53.79 0.23
C GLN A 7 -0.70 52.89 -1.01
N LEU A 8 -0.38 53.44 -2.19
CA LEU A 8 -0.31 52.68 -3.43
C LEU A 8 0.87 51.68 -3.41
N MET A 9 2.03 52.08 -2.91
CA MET A 9 3.18 51.16 -2.75
C MET A 9 2.85 50.02 -1.77
N SER A 10 2.20 50.32 -0.65
CA SER A 10 1.80 49.30 0.32
C SER A 10 0.79 48.30 -0.26
N ALA A 11 -0.15 48.78 -1.08
CA ALA A 11 -1.12 47.93 -1.77
C ALA A 11 -0.43 47.01 -2.79
N VAL A 12 0.51 47.53 -3.57
CA VAL A 12 1.28 46.74 -4.55
C VAL A 12 2.13 45.67 -3.87
N ILE A 13 2.83 46.00 -2.78
CA ILE A 13 3.62 45.04 -2.00
C ILE A 13 2.69 43.97 -1.42
N SER A 14 1.55 44.35 -0.86
CA SER A 14 0.58 43.39 -0.30
C SER A 14 0.02 42.45 -1.37
N ALA A 15 -0.32 42.98 -2.55
CA ALA A 15 -0.78 42.18 -3.68
C ALA A 15 0.31 41.21 -4.17
N ALA A 16 1.57 41.66 -4.26
CA ALA A 16 2.70 40.82 -4.64
C ALA A 16 2.92 39.68 -3.62
N VAL A 17 2.86 39.97 -2.32
CA VAL A 17 2.96 38.96 -1.26
C VAL A 17 1.82 37.94 -1.34
N ALA A 18 0.58 38.39 -1.55
CA ALA A 18 -0.56 37.49 -1.69
C ALA A 18 -0.41 36.54 -2.90
N VAL A 19 0.07 37.06 -4.02
CA VAL A 19 0.35 36.27 -5.23
C VAL A 19 1.46 35.24 -4.97
N LEU A 20 2.55 35.64 -4.31
CA LEU A 20 3.64 34.72 -3.95
C LEU A 20 3.16 33.60 -3.01
N ILE A 21 2.33 33.93 -2.02
CA ILE A 21 1.73 32.94 -1.13
C ILE A 21 0.82 31.98 -1.91
N PHE A 22 0.00 32.49 -2.82
CA PHE A 22 -0.84 31.66 -3.69
C PHE A 22 -0.01 30.67 -4.50
N PHE A 23 1.09 31.13 -5.12
CA PHE A 23 2.00 30.25 -5.85
C PHE A 23 2.63 29.18 -4.94
N ALA A 24 3.08 29.56 -3.75
CA ALA A 24 3.64 28.61 -2.79
C ALA A 24 2.61 27.54 -2.38
N LEU A 25 1.37 27.94 -2.10
CA LEU A 25 0.30 27.02 -1.73
C LEU A 25 -0.04 26.05 -2.85
N HIS A 26 -0.30 26.57 -4.05
CA HIS A 26 -0.81 25.78 -5.17
C HIS A 26 0.25 24.86 -5.79
N PHE A 27 1.50 25.31 -5.89
CA PHE A 27 2.55 24.55 -6.57
C PHE A 27 3.43 23.70 -5.64
N LEU A 28 3.50 24.02 -4.35
CA LEU A 28 4.34 23.25 -3.40
C LEU A 28 3.48 22.45 -2.42
N ILE A 29 2.46 23.06 -1.83
CA ILE A 29 1.73 22.49 -0.69
C ILE A 29 0.58 21.58 -1.16
N GLU A 30 -0.25 22.01 -2.10
CA GLU A 30 -1.34 21.20 -2.63
C GLU A 30 -0.88 19.87 -3.25
N PRO A 31 0.12 19.83 -4.15
CA PRO A 31 0.56 18.56 -4.74
C PRO A 31 1.15 17.60 -3.70
N THR A 32 1.81 18.12 -2.65
CA THR A 32 2.33 17.27 -1.57
C THR A 32 1.21 16.72 -0.69
N LYS A 33 0.19 17.54 -0.37
CA LYS A 33 -1.02 17.10 0.34
C LYS A 33 -1.80 16.05 -0.45
N GLU A 34 -1.99 16.25 -1.75
CA GLU A 34 -2.68 15.27 -2.61
C GLU A 34 -1.92 13.95 -2.70
N LYS A 35 -0.60 13.99 -2.91
CA LYS A 35 0.23 12.77 -2.91
C LYS A 35 0.17 12.02 -1.58
N ARG A 36 0.11 12.74 -0.45
CA ARG A 36 -0.03 12.15 0.88
C ARG A 36 -1.43 11.55 1.08
N LYS A 37 -2.48 12.27 0.69
CA LYS A 37 -3.87 11.79 0.73
C LYS A 37 -4.04 10.53 -0.10
N PHE A 38 -3.54 10.51 -1.34
CA PHE A 38 -3.58 9.34 -2.19
C PHE A 38 -2.84 8.14 -1.58
N ALA A 39 -1.68 8.36 -0.95
CA ALA A 39 -0.97 7.31 -0.23
C ALA A 39 -1.78 6.77 0.97
N GLN A 40 -2.50 7.63 1.70
CA GLN A 40 -3.41 7.20 2.77
C GLN A 40 -4.56 6.37 2.22
N GLU A 41 -5.17 6.80 1.11
CA GLU A 41 -6.25 6.05 0.46
C GLU A 41 -5.77 4.67 -0.01
N ARG A 42 -4.59 4.58 -0.65
CA ARG A 42 -3.98 3.30 -1.02
C ARG A 42 -3.84 2.39 0.19
N LEU A 43 -3.29 2.92 1.29
CA LEU A 43 -3.09 2.15 2.51
C LEU A 43 -4.41 1.67 3.10
N GLN A 44 -5.43 2.52 3.19
CA GLN A 44 -6.71 2.20 3.82
C GLN A 44 -7.58 1.26 2.98
N LYS A 45 -7.69 1.51 1.67
CA LYS A 45 -8.63 0.81 0.80
C LYS A 45 -8.08 -0.52 0.28
N LEU A 46 -6.75 -0.66 0.14
CA LEU A 46 -6.13 -1.84 -0.44
C LEU A 46 -5.12 -2.51 0.49
N TYR A 47 -4.03 -1.83 0.86
CA TYR A 47 -2.88 -2.54 1.46
C TYR A 47 -3.11 -2.98 2.91
N SER A 48 -3.86 -2.22 3.71
CA SER A 48 -4.20 -2.63 5.09
C SER A 48 -5.13 -3.85 5.11
N PRO A 49 -6.28 -3.87 4.41
CA PRO A 49 -7.12 -5.06 4.39
C PRO A 49 -6.40 -6.27 3.75
N LEU A 50 -5.61 -6.04 2.69
CA LEU A 50 -4.84 -7.11 2.05
C LEU A 50 -3.77 -7.70 2.99
N TYR A 51 -3.02 -6.85 3.71
CA TYR A 51 -2.04 -7.30 4.70
C TYR A 51 -2.69 -8.09 5.85
N ALA A 52 -3.80 -7.58 6.40
CA ALA A 52 -4.55 -8.28 7.44
C ALA A 52 -5.04 -9.66 6.96
N LEU A 53 -5.50 -9.74 5.71
CA LEU A 53 -5.93 -11.00 5.11
C LEU A 53 -4.78 -11.98 4.88
N ILE A 54 -3.62 -11.50 4.43
CA ILE A 54 -2.38 -12.29 4.33
C ILE A 54 -2.02 -12.87 5.69
N LEU A 55 -2.05 -12.08 6.76
CA LEU A 55 -1.78 -12.56 8.11
C LEU A 55 -2.78 -13.65 8.54
N ALA A 56 -4.08 -13.41 8.33
CA ALA A 56 -5.12 -14.37 8.70
C ALA A 56 -4.96 -15.70 7.95
N ARG A 57 -4.84 -15.64 6.62
CA ARG A 57 -4.66 -16.83 5.77
C ARG A 57 -3.32 -17.52 6.00
N GLY A 58 -2.27 -16.78 6.32
CA GLY A 58 -0.97 -17.32 6.69
C GLY A 58 -1.01 -18.10 8.01
N ARG A 59 -1.75 -17.62 9.01
CA ARG A 59 -1.99 -18.39 10.25
C ARG A 59 -2.73 -19.70 9.97
N VAL A 60 -3.80 -19.65 9.17
CA VAL A 60 -4.52 -20.88 8.75
C VAL A 60 -3.58 -21.88 8.10
N TYR A 61 -2.68 -21.41 7.23
CA TYR A 61 -1.68 -22.28 6.61
C TYR A 61 -0.79 -22.94 7.67
N LYS A 62 -0.17 -22.16 8.57
CA LYS A 62 0.71 -22.68 9.64
C LYS A 62 -0.02 -23.68 10.56
N ASP A 63 -1.26 -23.38 10.94
CA ASP A 63 -2.04 -24.23 11.84
C ASP A 63 -2.44 -25.56 11.18
N THR A 64 -2.79 -25.53 9.89
CA THR A 64 -3.22 -26.72 9.14
C THR A 64 -2.03 -27.57 8.70
N MET A 65 -0.90 -26.94 8.38
CA MET A 65 0.28 -27.57 7.79
C MET A 65 1.41 -27.76 8.82
N ARG A 66 1.07 -28.28 10.01
CA ARG A 66 2.02 -28.50 11.13
C ARG A 66 3.30 -29.29 10.78
N ASN A 67 3.28 -30.07 9.69
CA ASN A 67 4.40 -30.91 9.23
C ASN A 67 5.09 -30.40 7.96
N THR A 68 4.74 -29.22 7.45
CA THR A 68 5.36 -28.65 6.25
C THR A 68 6.65 -27.91 6.61
N PRO A 69 7.69 -27.96 5.75
CA PRO A 69 8.92 -27.22 5.97
C PRO A 69 8.67 -25.74 6.34
N LYS A 70 9.31 -25.30 7.43
CA LYS A 70 9.17 -23.96 8.04
C LYS A 70 9.53 -22.80 7.10
N ASP A 71 10.22 -23.10 6.01
CA ASP A 71 10.67 -22.17 4.97
C ASP A 71 9.57 -21.83 3.94
N LYS A 72 8.44 -22.53 3.94
CA LYS A 72 7.37 -22.29 2.95
C LYS A 72 6.42 -21.17 3.38
N VAL A 73 6.46 -20.07 2.62
CA VAL A 73 5.54 -18.94 2.74
C VAL A 73 4.34 -19.17 1.83
N SER A 74 3.16 -19.40 2.41
CA SER A 74 1.93 -19.66 1.65
C SER A 74 0.67 -19.22 2.39
N LEU A 75 -0.49 -19.35 1.73
CA LEU A 75 -1.80 -18.92 2.25
C LEU A 75 -2.76 -20.11 2.34
N GLY A 76 -3.36 -20.26 3.51
CA GLY A 76 -4.45 -21.19 3.75
C GLY A 76 -5.78 -20.62 3.27
N SER A 77 -6.82 -21.44 3.40
CA SER A 77 -8.21 -21.04 3.13
C SER A 77 -9.14 -21.86 3.99
N ILE A 78 -10.16 -21.22 4.56
CA ILE A 78 -11.25 -21.90 5.28
C ILE A 78 -12.53 -21.64 4.49
N LYS A 79 -13.07 -22.66 3.83
CA LYS A 79 -14.25 -22.51 2.95
C LYS A 79 -15.48 -21.98 3.70
N ASP A 80 -15.62 -22.30 4.98
CA ASP A 80 -16.76 -21.90 5.80
C ASP A 80 -16.59 -20.50 6.44
N HIS A 81 -15.47 -19.81 6.20
CA HIS A 81 -15.23 -18.47 6.72
C HIS A 81 -15.18 -17.44 5.57
N PRO A 82 -16.21 -16.60 5.38
CA PRO A 82 -16.40 -15.82 4.14
C PRO A 82 -15.24 -14.86 3.84
N PHE A 83 -14.52 -14.42 4.86
CA PHE A 83 -13.42 -13.46 4.73
C PHE A 83 -12.02 -14.07 4.65
N ILE A 84 -11.84 -15.39 4.80
CA ILE A 84 -10.52 -16.06 4.81
C ILE A 84 -10.43 -17.03 3.63
N THR A 85 -10.84 -16.53 2.47
CA THR A 85 -10.88 -17.30 1.22
C THR A 85 -9.97 -16.69 0.15
N ARG A 86 -9.74 -17.44 -0.92
CA ARG A 86 -9.04 -16.93 -2.11
C ARG A 86 -9.91 -15.88 -2.80
N GLU A 87 -11.19 -16.18 -2.94
CA GLU A 87 -12.18 -15.39 -3.65
C GLU A 87 -12.33 -14.00 -3.01
N PHE A 88 -12.31 -13.91 -1.68
CA PHE A 88 -12.36 -12.63 -0.99
C PHE A 88 -11.08 -11.79 -1.17
N MET A 89 -9.91 -12.44 -1.24
CA MET A 89 -8.65 -11.75 -1.57
C MET A 89 -8.69 -11.18 -2.98
N ASP A 90 -9.15 -11.99 -3.94
CA ASP A 90 -9.31 -11.57 -5.34
C ASP A 90 -10.30 -10.40 -5.46
N GLU A 91 -11.40 -10.44 -4.70
CA GLU A 91 -12.37 -9.35 -4.63
C GLU A 91 -11.76 -8.05 -4.09
N ILE A 92 -11.00 -8.09 -3.00
CA ILE A 92 -10.33 -6.91 -2.43
C ILE A 92 -9.39 -6.27 -3.46
N ILE A 93 -8.55 -7.09 -4.10
CA ILE A 93 -7.56 -6.60 -5.06
C ILE A 93 -8.27 -6.03 -6.29
N PHE A 94 -9.24 -6.75 -6.85
CA PHE A 94 -9.96 -6.33 -8.04
C PHE A 94 -10.74 -5.03 -7.81
N LYS A 95 -11.52 -4.94 -6.71
CA LYS A 95 -12.33 -3.74 -6.40
C LYS A 95 -11.48 -2.51 -6.13
N ASN A 96 -10.23 -2.68 -5.70
CA ASN A 96 -9.33 -1.58 -5.33
C ASN A 96 -8.10 -1.50 -6.25
N MET A 97 -8.16 -2.06 -7.46
CA MET A 97 -7.02 -2.16 -8.37
C MET A 97 -6.44 -0.79 -8.75
N ALA A 98 -7.25 0.27 -8.78
CA ALA A 98 -6.79 1.64 -9.01
C ALA A 98 -5.75 2.12 -7.96
N TYR A 99 -5.67 1.46 -6.81
CA TYR A 99 -4.73 1.74 -5.73
C TYR A 99 -3.51 0.79 -5.74
N ALA A 100 -3.52 -0.25 -6.58
CA ALA A 100 -2.46 -1.24 -6.69
C ALA A 100 -1.19 -0.64 -7.35
N SER A 101 -0.03 -1.18 -6.99
CA SER A 101 1.20 -0.99 -7.74
C SER A 101 1.17 -1.89 -8.97
N THR A 102 1.98 -1.57 -9.97
CA THR A 102 2.14 -2.43 -11.16
C THR A 102 2.63 -3.81 -10.74
N GLU A 103 3.58 -3.89 -9.80
CA GLU A 103 4.10 -5.15 -9.28
C GLU A 103 3.02 -5.98 -8.58
N LEU A 104 2.09 -5.33 -7.85
CA LEU A 104 0.96 -6.03 -7.23
C LEU A 104 0.00 -6.55 -8.30
N MET A 105 -0.26 -5.78 -9.36
CA MET A 105 -1.11 -6.23 -10.47
C MET A 105 -0.51 -7.42 -11.20
N ASP A 106 0.80 -7.41 -11.46
CA ASP A 106 1.49 -8.50 -12.15
C ASP A 106 1.54 -9.79 -11.30
N SER A 107 1.86 -9.64 -10.01
CA SER A 107 1.87 -10.77 -9.07
C SER A 107 0.47 -11.33 -8.83
N TRP A 108 -0.56 -10.47 -8.78
CA TRP A 108 -1.95 -10.90 -8.69
C TRP A 108 -2.43 -11.58 -9.97
N SER A 109 -2.10 -11.05 -11.13
CA SER A 109 -2.39 -11.69 -12.43
C SER A 109 -1.83 -13.12 -12.50
N SER A 110 -0.58 -13.28 -12.07
CA SER A 110 0.06 -14.60 -11.93
C SER A 110 -0.66 -15.49 -10.91
N TYR A 111 -1.10 -14.92 -9.80
CA TYR A 111 -1.85 -15.64 -8.75
C TYR A 111 -3.24 -16.10 -9.20
N VAL A 112 -3.97 -15.32 -9.98
CA VAL A 112 -5.32 -15.69 -10.43
C VAL A 112 -5.29 -16.68 -11.59
N SER A 113 -4.29 -16.57 -12.46
CA SER A 113 -4.09 -17.45 -13.62
C SER A 113 -3.49 -18.81 -13.28
N ARG A 114 -3.12 -19.06 -12.01
CA ARG A 114 -2.55 -20.34 -11.59
C ARG A 114 -3.56 -21.49 -11.79
N GLY A 115 -3.11 -22.53 -12.49
CA GLY A 115 -3.73 -23.85 -12.53
C GLY A 115 -3.42 -24.65 -11.25
N SER A 116 -3.35 -25.98 -11.35
CA SER A 116 -3.12 -26.92 -10.23
C SER A 116 -1.68 -27.48 -10.17
N ASP A 117 -0.66 -26.65 -10.36
CA ASP A 117 0.74 -27.06 -10.62
C ASP A 117 1.69 -26.73 -9.43
N PRO A 118 2.67 -27.56 -9.04
CA PRO A 118 3.55 -27.34 -7.87
C PRO A 118 4.42 -26.06 -7.89
N LEU A 119 4.51 -25.36 -9.03
CA LEU A 119 5.03 -23.97 -9.15
C LEU A 119 4.19 -22.93 -8.36
N GLU A 120 3.04 -23.34 -7.80
CA GLU A 120 2.09 -22.53 -7.05
C GLU A 120 2.65 -21.81 -5.81
N ILE A 121 3.62 -22.39 -5.09
CA ILE A 121 4.13 -21.76 -3.85
C ILE A 121 4.89 -20.47 -4.16
N ALA A 122 5.73 -20.47 -5.19
CA ALA A 122 6.51 -19.29 -5.57
C ALA A 122 5.61 -18.13 -6.02
N VAL A 123 4.51 -18.43 -6.70
CA VAL A 123 3.52 -17.43 -7.13
C VAL A 123 2.82 -16.81 -5.91
N ILE A 124 2.39 -17.63 -4.95
CA ILE A 124 1.76 -17.18 -3.71
C ILE A 124 2.75 -16.34 -2.89
N GLU A 125 3.97 -16.82 -2.74
CA GLU A 125 5.03 -16.14 -2.01
C GLU A 125 5.35 -14.77 -2.64
N ASN A 126 5.39 -14.68 -3.97
CA ASN A 126 5.61 -13.42 -4.66
C ASN A 126 4.47 -12.41 -4.40
N LEU A 127 3.21 -12.86 -4.47
CA LEU A 127 2.06 -12.01 -4.13
C LEU A 127 2.15 -11.50 -2.68
N ILE A 128 2.49 -12.37 -1.73
CA ILE A 128 2.71 -11.99 -0.32
C ILE A 128 3.81 -10.93 -0.24
N LYS A 129 4.98 -11.21 -0.82
CA LYS A 129 6.15 -10.32 -0.75
C LYS A 129 5.85 -8.94 -1.29
N VAL A 130 5.24 -8.84 -2.45
CA VAL A 130 4.89 -7.54 -3.05
C VAL A 130 3.89 -6.80 -2.17
N SER A 131 2.82 -7.46 -1.74
CA SER A 131 1.78 -6.86 -0.90
C SER A 131 2.32 -6.31 0.42
N VAL A 132 3.17 -7.08 1.10
CA VAL A 132 3.78 -6.74 2.39
C VAL A 132 4.78 -5.59 2.24
N LYS A 133 5.63 -5.64 1.21
CA LYS A 133 6.57 -4.55 0.92
C LYS A 133 5.84 -3.25 0.65
N ASP A 134 4.80 -3.29 -0.17
CA ASP A 134 4.07 -2.07 -0.53
C ASP A 134 3.25 -1.51 0.64
N PHE A 135 2.71 -2.38 1.50
CA PHE A 135 2.12 -1.98 2.78
C PHE A 135 3.13 -1.20 3.65
N HIS A 136 4.31 -1.77 3.90
CA HIS A 136 5.32 -1.11 4.74
C HIS A 136 5.95 0.13 4.08
N LYS A 137 6.13 0.14 2.75
CA LYS A 137 6.56 1.34 2.00
C LYS A 137 5.57 2.48 2.19
N LEU A 138 4.27 2.20 2.12
CA LEU A 138 3.22 3.21 2.32
C LEU A 138 3.21 3.73 3.75
N ARG A 139 3.33 2.85 4.74
CA ARG A 139 3.43 3.24 6.16
C ARG A 139 4.65 4.13 6.41
N LYS A 140 5.83 3.73 5.92
CA LYS A 140 7.06 4.54 5.96
C LYS A 140 6.86 5.91 5.32
N LYS A 141 6.29 5.96 4.11
CA LYS A 141 6.00 7.21 3.39
C LYS A 141 5.06 8.14 4.16
N LEU A 142 4.14 7.58 4.94
CA LEU A 142 3.16 8.34 5.73
C LEU A 142 3.67 8.71 7.13
N GLY A 143 4.87 8.27 7.51
CA GLY A 143 5.43 8.47 8.85
C GLY A 143 4.70 7.63 9.92
N LEU A 144 4.17 6.47 9.54
CA LEU A 144 3.55 5.51 10.45
C LEU A 144 4.55 4.43 10.84
N ASP A 145 4.39 3.81 12.03
CA ASP A 145 5.21 2.68 12.46
C ASP A 145 5.18 1.57 11.42
N TYR A 146 6.32 0.99 11.09
CA TYR A 146 6.42 -0.07 10.08
C TYR A 146 7.52 -1.03 10.48
N ASP A 147 7.50 -2.22 9.90
CA ASP A 147 8.53 -3.23 10.16
C ASP A 147 9.61 -3.19 9.07
N GLU A 148 10.84 -2.90 9.47
CA GLU A 148 11.97 -2.78 8.54
C GLU A 148 12.39 -4.14 7.95
N THR A 149 12.18 -5.24 8.68
CA THR A 149 12.47 -6.59 8.19
C THR A 149 11.43 -6.98 7.14
N GLU A 150 10.14 -6.87 7.45
CA GLU A 150 9.06 -7.17 6.51
C GLU A 150 9.13 -6.25 5.27
N LEU A 151 9.55 -5.00 5.42
CA LEU A 151 9.80 -4.08 4.31
C LEU A 151 10.92 -4.58 3.35
N LYS A 152 11.97 -5.20 3.90
CA LYS A 152 13.10 -5.71 3.12
C LYS A 152 12.80 -7.07 2.49
N THR A 153 12.29 -7.99 3.28
CA THR A 153 12.07 -9.39 2.88
C THR A 153 10.74 -9.56 2.13
N GLY A 154 9.71 -8.79 2.51
CA GLY A 154 8.32 -9.02 2.11
C GLY A 154 7.67 -10.19 2.85
N ILE A 155 8.35 -10.78 3.83
CA ILE A 155 7.85 -11.94 4.56
C ILE A 155 7.26 -11.42 5.87
N PRO A 156 5.97 -11.66 6.16
CA PRO A 156 5.38 -11.32 7.44
C PRO A 156 6.03 -12.11 8.59
N LYS A 157 6.17 -11.48 9.76
CA LYS A 157 6.72 -12.12 10.98
C LYS A 157 6.02 -13.40 11.38
N ILE A 158 4.76 -13.59 11.02
CA ILE A 158 4.06 -14.85 11.31
C ILE A 158 4.73 -16.06 10.66
N PHE A 159 5.53 -15.88 9.61
CA PHE A 159 6.32 -16.92 8.93
C PHE A 159 7.79 -16.95 9.38
N GLU A 160 8.24 -15.95 10.13
CA GLU A 160 9.56 -15.91 10.76
C GLU A 160 9.40 -16.57 12.14
N ASP A 161 9.80 -17.84 12.27
CA ASP A 161 9.77 -18.57 13.55
C ASP A 161 10.69 -17.93 14.61
#